data_AF-A0A3B6AZF9-F1
#
_entry.id   AF-A0A3B6AZF9-F1
#
_cell.length_a   1.000
_cell.length_b   1.000
_cell.length_c   1.000
_cell.angle_alpha   90.00
_cell.angle_beta   90.00
_cell.angle_gamma   90.00
#
_symmetry.space_group_name_H-M   'P 1'
#
loop_
_entity.id
_entity.type
_entity.pdbx_description
1 polymer ?
#
loop_
_entity_poly.entity_id
_entity_poly.type
_entity_poly.pdbx_seq_one_letter_code
_entity_poly.pdbx_strand_id
1 'polypeptide(L)'
;MRERVKFLRSLGLGPDDLAAYPLALGSSVRKNMVPVLDYLGKIGVRRDELPHLLRRYPQVLHAGIVVDLAPVVKYLQGVDVKPDDVPRVLERYPELLGFKLEGTCPVPVHSCGTRGSHALSHACSTTLMQNSMSV
;
A
#
# COMPACT_ATOMS: atom_id res chain seq x y z
N MET A 1 -7.79 -5.22 -22.94
CA MET A 1 -6.34 -5.11 -22.65
C MET A 1 -5.69 -3.85 -23.23
N ARG A 2 -5.99 -3.44 -24.48
CA ARG A 2 -5.43 -2.22 -25.11
C ARG A 2 -5.59 -0.92 -24.30
N GLU A 3 -6.75 -0.70 -23.67
CA GLU A 3 -7.00 0.49 -22.82
C GLU A 3 -6.03 0.55 -21.62
N ARG A 4 -5.79 -0.59 -20.96
CA ARG A 4 -4.90 -0.69 -19.79
C ARG A 4 -3.46 -0.38 -20.16
N VAL A 5 -3.00 -0.94 -21.27
CA VAL A 5 -1.64 -0.70 -21.79
C VAL A 5 -1.46 0.78 -22.16
N LYS A 6 -2.45 1.40 -22.81
CA LYS A 6 -2.41 2.85 -23.10
C LYS A 6 -2.34 3.68 -21.83
N PHE A 7 -3.12 3.32 -20.81
CA PHE A 7 -3.11 4.01 -19.53
C PHE A 7 -1.75 3.87 -18.82
N LEU A 8 -1.22 2.66 -18.68
CA LEU A 8 0.09 2.44 -18.07
C LEU A 8 1.22 3.15 -18.83
N ARG A 9 1.14 3.20 -20.17
CA ARG A 9 2.05 4.01 -20.99
C ARG A 9 1.91 5.51 -20.72
N SER A 10 0.69 6.00 -20.50
CA SER A 10 0.47 7.41 -20.13
C SER A 10 1.04 7.78 -18.75
N LEU A 11 1.31 6.78 -17.90
CA LEU A 11 2.00 6.96 -16.61
C LEU A 11 3.54 6.94 -16.75
N GLY A 12 4.08 6.70 -17.95
CA GLY A 12 5.52 6.60 -18.18
C GLY A 12 6.09 5.17 -18.12
N LEU A 13 5.24 4.14 -18.08
CA LEU A 13 5.69 2.75 -18.12
C LEU A 13 5.93 2.28 -19.56
N GLY A 14 7.11 1.74 -19.80
CA GLY A 14 7.53 1.19 -21.09
C GLY A 14 7.02 -0.22 -21.35
N PRO A 15 7.20 -0.75 -22.58
CA PRO A 15 6.87 -2.15 -22.89
C PRO A 15 7.67 -3.15 -22.04
N ASP A 16 8.93 -2.85 -21.72
CA ASP A 16 9.79 -3.71 -20.87
C ASP A 16 9.28 -3.76 -19.42
N ASP A 17 8.83 -2.62 -18.87
CA ASP A 17 8.23 -2.56 -17.54
C ASP A 17 6.94 -3.40 -17.46
N LEU A 18 6.14 -3.36 -18.54
CA LEU A 18 4.91 -4.14 -18.65
C LEU A 18 5.18 -5.64 -18.79
N ALA A 19 6.27 -6.01 -19.47
CA ALA A 19 6.72 -7.40 -19.60
C ALA A 19 7.26 -7.95 -18.27
N ALA A 20 7.91 -7.10 -17.45
CA ALA A 20 8.38 -7.47 -16.11
C ALA A 20 7.23 -7.76 -15.13
N TYR A 21 6.03 -7.20 -15.37
CA TYR A 21 4.89 -7.41 -14.49
C TYR A 21 3.57 -7.58 -15.26
N PRO A 22 3.36 -8.75 -15.89
CA PRO A 22 2.16 -9.04 -16.69
C PRO A 22 0.88 -9.01 -15.85
N LEU A 23 0.98 -9.21 -14.54
CA LEU A 23 -0.18 -9.17 -13.63
C LEU A 23 -0.82 -7.78 -13.53
N ALA A 24 -0.08 -6.68 -13.67
CA ALA A 24 -0.69 -5.33 -13.71
C ALA A 24 -1.68 -5.18 -14.86
N LEU A 25 -1.50 -5.93 -15.95
CA LEU A 25 -2.44 -5.92 -17.08
C LEU A 25 -3.77 -6.58 -16.72
N GLY A 26 -3.84 -7.36 -15.63
CA GLY A 26 -5.05 -7.96 -15.09
C GLY A 26 -5.97 -6.96 -14.39
N SER A 27 -5.42 -5.92 -13.78
CA SER A 27 -6.18 -4.96 -12.98
C SER A 27 -7.00 -3.96 -13.80
N SER A 28 -8.13 -3.56 -13.21
CA SER A 28 -9.03 -2.57 -13.83
C SER A 28 -8.49 -1.16 -13.63
N VAL A 29 -8.38 -0.38 -14.72
CA VAL A 29 -7.95 1.02 -14.66
C VAL A 29 -8.88 1.83 -13.76
N ARG A 30 -10.19 1.79 -14.03
CA ARG A 30 -11.17 2.61 -13.30
C ARG A 30 -11.42 2.16 -11.86
N LYS A 31 -11.38 0.85 -11.59
CA LYS A 31 -11.71 0.31 -10.26
C LYS A 31 -10.52 0.14 -9.33
N ASN A 32 -9.30 0.03 -9.87
CA ASN A 32 -8.10 -0.24 -9.08
C ASN A 32 -7.02 0.82 -9.27
N MET A 33 -6.55 1.02 -10.51
CA MET A 33 -5.39 1.90 -10.75
C MET A 33 -5.69 3.37 -10.46
N VAL A 34 -6.81 3.89 -10.96
CA VAL A 34 -7.22 5.30 -10.75
C VAL A 34 -7.34 5.64 -9.26
N PRO A 35 -8.10 4.91 -8.43
CA PRO A 35 -8.23 5.28 -7.03
C PRO A 35 -6.91 5.13 -6.26
N VAL A 36 -6.06 4.15 -6.59
CA VAL A 36 -4.72 4.02 -5.99
C VAL A 36 -3.84 5.23 -6.31
N LEU A 37 -3.79 5.63 -7.59
CA LEU A 37 -2.98 6.77 -8.02
C LEU A 37 -3.51 8.09 -7.45
N ASP A 38 -4.83 8.24 -7.32
CA ASP A 38 -5.46 9.39 -6.67
C ASP A 38 -5.09 9.46 -5.18
N TYR A 39 -5.07 8.31 -4.49
CA TYR A 39 -4.64 8.24 -3.10
C TYR A 39 -3.15 8.58 -2.95
N LEU A 40 -2.27 8.05 -3.81
CA LEU A 40 -0.85 8.39 -3.82
C LEU A 40 -0.64 9.90 -4.05
N GLY A 41 -1.43 10.52 -4.93
CA GLY A 41 -1.41 11.97 -5.11
C GLY A 41 -1.86 12.74 -3.86
N LYS A 42 -2.89 12.26 -3.17
CA LYS A 42 -3.41 12.87 -1.92
C LYS A 42 -2.41 12.84 -0.77
N ILE A 43 -1.57 11.81 -0.68
CA ILE A 43 -0.50 11.72 0.34
C ILE A 43 0.77 12.48 -0.07
N GLY A 44 0.79 13.12 -1.24
CA GLY A 44 1.90 13.98 -1.68
C GLY A 44 2.90 13.32 -2.64
N VAL A 45 2.65 12.12 -3.15
CA VAL A 45 3.52 11.50 -4.17
C VAL A 45 3.41 12.28 -5.47
N ARG A 46 4.55 12.69 -6.02
CA ARG A 46 4.61 13.46 -7.26
C ARG A 46 4.29 12.57 -8.45
N ARG A 47 3.57 13.12 -9.44
CA ARG A 47 3.29 12.41 -10.69
C ARG A 47 4.55 11.96 -11.43
N ASP A 48 5.62 12.73 -11.33
CA ASP A 48 6.91 12.43 -11.95
C ASP A 48 7.58 11.18 -11.32
N GLU A 49 7.32 10.92 -10.04
CA GLU A 49 7.88 9.78 -9.28
C GLU A 49 7.03 8.52 -9.38
N LEU A 50 5.76 8.63 -9.77
CA LEU A 50 4.87 7.48 -9.98
C LEU A 50 5.48 6.40 -10.88
N PRO A 51 6.03 6.69 -12.08
CA PRO A 51 6.67 5.66 -12.90
C PRO A 51 7.85 4.97 -12.19
N HIS A 52 8.65 5.69 -11.40
CA HIS A 52 9.74 5.09 -10.64
C HIS A 52 9.23 4.13 -9.55
N LEU A 53 8.20 4.54 -8.80
CA LEU A 53 7.57 3.71 -7.79
C LEU A 53 6.91 2.47 -8.42
N LEU A 54 6.21 2.64 -9.54
CA LEU A 54 5.56 1.55 -10.25
C LEU A 54 6.56 0.54 -10.85
N ARG A 55 7.74 0.98 -11.28
CA ARG A 55 8.79 0.08 -11.76
C ARG A 55 9.38 -0.76 -10.64
N ARG A 56 9.59 -0.18 -9.46
CA ARG A 56 10.12 -0.91 -8.29
C ARG A 56 9.07 -1.81 -7.65
N TYR A 57 7.82 -1.36 -7.62
CA TYR A 57 6.76 -2.01 -6.87
C TYR A 57 5.41 -1.93 -7.60
N PRO A 58 5.29 -2.65 -8.73
CA PRO A 58 4.10 -2.58 -9.58
C PRO A 58 2.85 -3.17 -8.91
N GLN A 59 3.04 -3.99 -7.88
CA GLN A 59 1.95 -4.57 -7.09
C GLN A 59 1.13 -3.54 -6.30
N VAL A 60 1.62 -2.30 -6.15
CA VAL A 60 0.80 -1.19 -5.61
C VAL A 60 -0.48 -0.98 -6.41
N LEU A 61 -0.48 -1.25 -7.72
CA LEU A 61 -1.66 -1.10 -8.57
C LEU A 61 -2.77 -2.08 -8.22
N HIS A 62 -2.44 -3.14 -7.46
CA HIS A 62 -3.36 -4.15 -6.97
C HIS A 62 -3.74 -3.95 -5.50
N ALA A 63 -3.00 -3.09 -4.78
CA ALA A 63 -3.20 -2.83 -3.38
C ALA A 63 -4.55 -2.15 -3.12
N GLY A 64 -5.18 -2.54 -2.01
CA GLY A 64 -6.39 -1.89 -1.53
C GLY A 64 -6.05 -0.64 -0.73
N ILE A 65 -6.73 0.47 -1.03
CA ILE A 65 -6.48 1.74 -0.33
C ILE A 65 -6.74 1.61 1.17
N VAL A 66 -7.88 1.01 1.54
CA VAL A 66 -8.32 0.92 2.94
C VAL A 66 -7.53 -0.13 3.71
N VAL A 67 -7.18 -1.24 3.05
CA VAL A 67 -6.62 -2.43 3.71
C VAL A 67 -5.10 -2.48 3.67
N ASP A 68 -4.46 -1.91 2.65
CA ASP A 68 -3.01 -1.98 2.47
C ASP A 68 -2.36 -0.58 2.58
N LEU A 69 -2.82 0.43 1.82
CA LEU A 69 -2.15 1.75 1.78
C LEU A 69 -2.39 2.61 3.05
N ALA A 70 -3.65 2.77 3.45
CA ALA A 70 -4.03 3.59 4.61
C ALA A 70 -3.37 3.17 5.94
N PRO A 71 -3.29 1.87 6.30
CA PRO A 71 -2.66 1.48 7.55
C PRO A 71 -1.14 1.72 7.53
N VAL A 72 -0.47 1.59 6.38
CA VAL A 72 0.96 1.92 6.25
C VAL A 72 1.20 3.43 6.46
N VAL A 73 0.39 4.28 5.84
CA VAL A 73 0.47 5.74 6.04
C VAL A 73 0.22 6.10 7.50
N LYS A 74 -0.79 5.50 8.14
CA LYS A 74 -1.10 5.70 9.56
C LYS A 74 0.04 5.22 10.47
N TYR A 75 0.67 4.09 10.13
CA TYR A 75 1.83 3.58 10.85
C TYR A 75 3.01 4.56 10.78
N LEU A 76 3.32 5.08 9.58
CA LEU A 76 4.36 6.08 9.39
C LEU A 76 4.10 7.34 10.25
N GLN A 77 2.86 7.82 10.26
CA GLN A 77 2.47 8.95 11.11
C GLN A 77 2.61 8.63 12.61
N GLY A 78 2.42 7.38 13.01
CA GLY A 78 2.58 6.92 14.40
C GLY A 78 4.04 6.80 14.86
N VAL A 79 5.01 6.71 13.93
CA VAL A 79 6.45 6.66 14.21
C VAL A 79 7.14 8.03 14.02
N ASP A 80 6.39 9.12 14.19
CA ASP A 80 6.86 10.52 14.09
C ASP A 80 7.31 10.94 12.67
N VAL A 81 6.90 10.22 11.62
CA VAL A 81 7.13 10.66 10.23
C VAL A 81 6.12 11.75 9.90
N LYS A 82 6.62 12.93 9.52
CA LYS A 82 5.79 14.04 9.07
C LYS A 82 5.02 13.65 7.80
N PRO A 83 3.77 14.10 7.65
CA PRO A 83 2.96 13.80 6.46
C PRO A 83 3.66 14.21 5.15
N ASP A 84 4.43 15.30 5.16
CA ASP A 84 5.23 15.74 4.00
C ASP A 84 6.42 14.82 3.65
N ASP A 85 6.92 14.05 4.62
CA ASP A 85 8.02 13.11 4.42
C ASP A 85 7.54 11.69 4.08
N VAL A 86 6.26 11.37 4.33
CA VAL A 86 5.63 10.10 3.93
C VAL A 86 5.88 9.73 2.46
N PRO A 87 5.66 10.61 1.46
CA PRO A 87 5.89 10.25 0.07
C PRO A 87 7.36 9.89 -0.20
N ARG A 88 8.32 10.60 0.41
CA ARG A 88 9.75 10.28 0.29
C ARG A 88 10.10 8.91 0.85
N VAL A 89 9.48 8.52 1.97
CA VAL A 89 9.67 7.19 2.56
C VAL A 89 9.11 6.11 1.63
N LEU A 90 7.92 6.31 1.07
CA LEU A 90 7.29 5.35 0.15
C LEU A 90 8.06 5.21 -1.17
N GLU A 91 8.63 6.29 -1.68
CA GLU A 91 9.49 6.27 -2.88
C GLU A 91 10.79 5.48 -2.63
N ARG A 92 11.34 5.60 -1.41
CA ARG A 92 12.59 4.92 -1.04
C ARG A 92 12.39 3.46 -0.65
N TYR A 93 11.28 3.14 0.01
CA TYR A 93 10.95 1.82 0.55
C TYR A 93 9.52 1.40 0.17
N PRO A 94 9.24 1.17 -1.12
CA PRO A 94 7.90 0.82 -1.57
C PRO A 94 7.43 -0.55 -1.06
N GLU A 95 8.34 -1.43 -0.65
CA GLU A 95 8.03 -2.70 0.01
C GLU A 95 7.22 -2.53 1.32
N LEU A 96 7.25 -1.35 1.95
CA LEU A 96 6.41 -1.04 3.12
C LEU A 96 4.91 -1.15 2.80
N LEU A 97 4.50 -0.88 1.56
CA LEU A 97 3.12 -1.02 1.11
C LEU A 97 2.66 -2.49 1.01
N GLY A 98 3.60 -3.44 1.06
CA GLY A 98 3.34 -4.87 1.08
C GLY A 98 3.19 -5.45 2.48
N PHE A 99 3.54 -4.67 3.51
CA PHE A 99 3.31 -5.09 4.88
C PHE A 99 1.81 -5.08 5.18
N LYS A 100 1.23 -6.28 5.19
CA LYS A 100 -0.06 -6.50 5.83
C LYS A 100 0.14 -6.29 7.32
N LEU A 101 -0.30 -5.15 7.83
CA LEU A 101 -0.43 -4.89 9.25
C LEU A 101 -1.62 -5.70 9.78
N GLU A 102 -1.51 -7.01 9.68
CA GLU A 102 -2.51 -7.94 10.19
C GLU A 102 -2.31 -8.06 11.71
N GLY A 103 -3.14 -7.32 12.46
CA GLY A 103 -3.44 -7.71 13.84
C GLY A 103 -2.55 -7.16 14.95
N THR A 104 -1.86 -6.03 14.79
CA THR A 104 -1.36 -5.31 15.97
C THR A 104 -1.57 -3.82 15.80
N CYS A 105 -2.68 -3.31 16.34
CA CYS A 105 -2.75 -1.93 16.75
C CYS A 105 -1.83 -1.78 17.98
N PRO A 106 -0.66 -1.12 17.92
CA PRO A 106 -0.30 -0.31 19.05
C PRO A 106 -1.37 0.78 19.08
N VAL A 107 -2.26 0.66 20.06
CA VAL A 107 -3.12 1.76 20.51
C VAL A 107 -2.32 3.08 20.50
N PRO A 108 -2.93 4.22 20.13
CA PRO A 108 -2.24 5.49 20.20
C PRO A 108 -1.66 5.66 21.62
N VAL A 109 -0.35 5.82 21.72
CA VAL A 109 0.42 5.99 22.96
C VAL A 109 0.13 7.32 23.70
N HIS A 110 -1.07 7.88 23.50
CA HIS A 110 -1.56 9.08 24.18
C HIS A 110 -2.78 8.79 25.05
N SER A 111 -2.79 7.69 25.80
CA SER A 111 -3.60 7.54 27.02
C SER A 111 -3.37 6.17 27.67
N CYS A 112 -2.21 5.96 28.30
CA CYS A 112 -2.11 4.94 29.35
C CYS A 112 -2.07 5.65 30.71
N GLY A 113 -3.23 6.19 31.07
CA GLY A 113 -3.54 6.61 32.42
C GLY A 113 -4.41 5.54 33.08
N THR A 114 -3.94 5.04 34.22
CA THR A 114 -4.66 4.31 35.28
C THR A 114 -5.01 2.83 35.09
N ARG A 115 -4.27 2.00 35.84
CA ARG A 115 -4.72 0.98 36.82
C ARG A 115 -6.03 0.23 36.55
N GLY A 116 -5.94 -1.09 36.51
CA GLY A 116 -7.08 -1.96 36.87
C GLY A 116 -7.01 -3.33 36.22
N SER A 117 -6.94 -4.36 37.06
CA SER A 117 -6.78 -5.77 36.70
C SER A 117 -8.01 -6.40 36.01
N HIS A 118 -7.72 -7.54 35.36
CA HIS A 118 -8.61 -8.64 34.96
C HIS A 118 -9.34 -8.59 33.61
N ALA A 119 -9.12 -9.68 32.87
CA ALA A 119 -9.84 -10.18 31.69
C ALA A 119 -9.59 -9.37 30.40
N LEU A 120 -9.15 -9.93 29.27
CA LEU A 120 -9.48 -11.22 28.66
C LEU A 120 -8.28 -11.69 27.81
N SER A 121 -7.66 -12.81 28.20
CA SER A 121 -7.01 -13.70 27.23
C SER A 121 -8.13 -14.36 26.44
N HIS A 122 -8.05 -14.32 25.11
CA HIS A 122 -8.66 -15.22 24.10
C HIS A 122 -9.08 -14.41 22.86
N ALA A 123 -8.12 -14.13 21.98
CA ALA A 123 -8.30 -14.07 20.53
C ALA A 123 -7.02 -13.54 19.87
N CYS A 124 -5.96 -14.35 19.84
CA CYS A 124 -4.88 -14.15 18.87
C CYS A 124 -4.23 -15.49 18.56
N SER A 125 -4.95 -16.32 17.83
CA SER A 125 -4.40 -17.45 17.09
C SER A 125 -5.41 -17.74 16.00
N THR A 126 -4.92 -17.94 14.77
CA THR A 126 -5.65 -18.16 13.51
C THR A 126 -5.90 -16.89 12.69
N THR A 127 -4.88 -16.46 11.93
CA THR A 127 -4.94 -16.35 10.46
C THR A 127 -3.50 -16.21 9.97
N LEU A 128 -2.80 -17.35 9.95
CA LEU A 128 -1.62 -17.53 9.09
C LEU A 128 -2.01 -18.63 8.13
N MET A 129 -1.74 -18.42 6.84
CA MET A 129 -2.09 -19.26 5.69
C MET A 129 -3.47 -19.01 5.09
N GLN A 130 -3.54 -18.07 4.13
CA GLN A 130 -4.02 -18.36 2.77
C GLN A 130 -3.87 -17.13 1.89
N ASN A 131 -2.71 -17.00 1.24
CA ASN A 131 -2.71 -16.53 -0.15
C ASN A 131 -1.47 -17.06 -0.89
N SER A 132 -1.42 -18.39 -1.02
CA SER A 132 -0.72 -19.07 -2.09
C SER A 132 -1.70 -20.06 -2.67
N MET A 133 -2.44 -19.63 -3.70
CA MET A 133 -3.06 -20.48 -4.73
C MET A 133 -3.84 -19.58 -5.71
N SER A 134 -3.14 -19.20 -6.78
CA SER A 134 -3.73 -18.99 -8.09
C SER A 134 -2.64 -19.32 -9.11
N VAL A 135 -2.25 -20.60 -9.16
CA VAL A 135 -2.18 -21.45 -10.36
C VAL A 135 -2.35 -22.90 -9.87
#